data_AF-A0A966NKJ1-F1
#
_entry.id   AF-A0A966NKJ1-F1
#
_cell.length_a   1.000
_cell.length_b   1.000
_cell.length_c   1.000
_cell.angle_alpha   90.00
_cell.angle_beta   90.00
_cell.angle_gamma   90.00
#
_symmetry.space_group_name_H-M   'P 1'
#
loop_
_entity.id
_entity.type
_entity.pdbx_description
1 polymer ?
#
loop_
_entity_poly.entity_id
_entity_poly.type
_entity_poly.pdbx_seq_one_letter_code
_entity_poly.pdbx_strand_id
1 'polypeptide(L)'
;CVLTPHDGEFTRLMGGTPPGPDRIAAARELARRSGAIALLKGSTTVIASPTGEVLVSSSGDARLATAGTGDVLAGIIGALMASGLDAFHAAAAGAFIHGRAGALGWRSGSVAGDLPWRIPGVRDELTALLPRS
;
A
#
# COMPACT_ATOMS: atom_id res chain seq x y z
N CYS A 1 -1.68 -13.33 -3.33
CA CYS A 1 -2.45 -12.27 -4.03
C CYS A 1 -2.50 -11.04 -3.14
N VAL A 2 -2.41 -9.83 -3.71
CA VAL A 2 -2.52 -8.54 -2.99
C VAL A 2 -3.62 -7.71 -3.64
N LEU A 3 -4.56 -7.20 -2.86
CA LEU A 3 -5.61 -6.26 -3.27
C LEU A 3 -5.25 -4.87 -2.75
N THR A 4 -5.30 -3.85 -3.60
CA THR A 4 -4.93 -2.47 -3.23
C THR A 4 -6.09 -1.47 -3.38
N PRO A 5 -7.28 -1.70 -2.80
CA PRO A 5 -8.43 -0.84 -3.03
C PRO A 5 -8.31 0.52 -2.33
N HIS A 6 -8.83 1.57 -2.96
CA HIS A 6 -9.28 2.77 -2.23
C HIS A 6 -10.72 2.56 -1.72
N ASP A 7 -11.29 3.52 -0.99
CA ASP A 7 -12.60 3.35 -0.31
C ASP A 7 -13.75 2.97 -1.26
N GLY A 8 -13.84 3.60 -2.43
CA GLY A 8 -14.81 3.23 -3.46
C GLY A 8 -14.64 1.80 -4.01
N GLU A 9 -13.41 1.36 -4.26
CA GLU A 9 -13.11 -0.01 -4.69
C GLU A 9 -13.43 -1.02 -3.58
N PHE A 10 -13.06 -0.71 -2.34
CA PHE A 10 -13.40 -1.51 -1.17
C PHE A 10 -14.91 -1.70 -1.06
N THR A 11 -15.66 -0.60 -1.18
CA THR A 11 -17.12 -0.62 -1.10
C THR A 11 -17.72 -1.56 -2.14
N ARG A 12 -17.22 -1.53 -3.37
CA ARG A 12 -17.66 -2.47 -4.43
C ARG A 12 -17.31 -3.92 -4.08
N LEU A 13 -16.08 -4.19 -3.65
CA LEU A 13 -15.61 -5.54 -3.27
C LEU A 13 -16.39 -6.10 -2.06
N MET A 14 -16.88 -5.22 -1.18
CA MET A 14 -17.59 -5.61 0.03
C MET A 14 -19.11 -5.63 -0.11
N GLY A 15 -19.65 -5.44 -1.32
CA GLY A 15 -21.08 -5.54 -1.60
C GLY A 15 -21.87 -4.27 -1.26
N GLY A 16 -21.24 -3.09 -1.42
CA GLY A 16 -21.85 -1.79 -1.16
C GLY A 16 -21.59 -1.22 0.24
N THR A 17 -20.90 -1.97 1.10
CA THR A 17 -20.57 -1.52 2.46
C THR A 17 -19.24 -0.75 2.49
N PRO A 18 -19.22 0.54 2.88
CA PRO A 18 -17.97 1.29 3.03
C PRO A 18 -17.16 0.78 4.23
N PRO A 19 -15.84 1.08 4.30
CA PRO A 19 -14.97 0.58 5.36
C PRO A 19 -15.33 1.08 6.78
N GLY A 20 -16.19 2.10 6.91
CA GLY A 20 -16.59 2.63 8.21
C GLY A 20 -15.43 3.30 8.97
N PRO A 21 -15.62 3.63 10.26
CA PRO A 21 -14.63 4.35 11.05
C PRO A 21 -13.45 3.46 11.49
N ASP A 22 -13.67 2.15 11.68
CA ASP A 22 -12.62 1.19 12.01
C ASP A 22 -12.03 0.58 10.74
N ARG A 23 -11.05 1.30 10.19
CA ARG A 23 -10.37 0.91 8.96
C ARG A 23 -9.54 -0.37 9.12
N ILE A 24 -9.09 -0.69 10.34
CA ILE A 24 -8.35 -1.91 10.63
C ILE A 24 -9.29 -3.11 10.53
N ALA A 25 -10.46 -3.03 11.17
CA ALA A 25 -11.49 -4.06 11.05
C ALA A 25 -11.92 -4.25 9.59
N ALA A 26 -12.09 -3.15 8.85
CA ALA A 26 -12.45 -3.21 7.43
C ALA A 26 -11.41 -3.95 6.58
N ALA A 27 -10.13 -3.58 6.72
CA ALA A 27 -9.05 -4.23 5.97
C ALA A 27 -8.93 -5.72 6.31
N ARG A 28 -9.02 -6.06 7.61
CA ARG A 28 -9.04 -7.46 8.07
C ARG A 28 -10.19 -8.25 7.46
N GLU A 29 -11.38 -7.67 7.44
CA GLU A 29 -12.54 -8.35 6.88
C GLU A 29 -12.40 -8.58 5.38
N LEU A 30 -11.88 -7.60 4.63
CA LEU A 30 -11.57 -7.79 3.21
C LEU A 30 -10.51 -8.89 3.01
N ALA A 31 -9.44 -8.91 3.81
CA ALA A 31 -8.39 -9.93 3.72
C ALA A 31 -8.97 -11.33 4.00
N ARG A 32 -9.77 -11.46 5.05
CA ARG A 32 -10.43 -12.70 5.44
C ARG A 32 -11.40 -13.21 4.36
N ARG A 33 -12.25 -12.34 3.81
CA ARG A 33 -13.24 -12.71 2.78
C ARG A 33 -12.60 -13.08 1.45
N SER A 34 -11.50 -12.42 1.09
CA SER A 34 -10.82 -12.64 -0.20
C SER A 34 -9.75 -13.73 -0.16
N GLY A 35 -9.24 -14.08 1.03
CA GLY A 35 -8.03 -14.92 1.17
C GLY A 35 -6.75 -14.25 0.68
N ALA A 36 -6.78 -12.94 0.42
CA ALA A 36 -5.65 -12.17 -0.10
C ALA A 36 -5.12 -11.18 0.95
N ILE A 37 -3.91 -10.66 0.72
CA ILE A 37 -3.44 -9.48 1.47
C ILE A 37 -4.28 -8.28 1.03
N ALA A 38 -4.88 -7.56 1.98
CA ALA A 38 -5.66 -6.36 1.72
C ALA A 38 -4.86 -5.11 2.10
N LEU A 39 -4.53 -4.27 1.13
CA LEU A 39 -3.91 -2.96 1.30
C LEU A 39 -4.97 -1.89 1.03
N LEU A 40 -5.64 -1.44 2.10
CA LEU A 40 -6.73 -0.46 2.03
C LEU A 40 -6.18 0.97 2.06
N LYS A 41 -6.04 1.58 0.87
CA LYS A 41 -5.43 2.90 0.62
C LYS A 41 -6.28 4.04 1.16
N GLY A 42 -5.71 4.93 1.98
CA GLY A 42 -6.36 6.13 2.50
C GLY A 42 -5.33 7.04 3.20
N SER A 43 -5.81 8.05 3.94
CA SER A 43 -4.94 8.92 4.78
C SER A 43 -4.09 8.11 5.77
N THR A 44 -4.61 6.97 6.21
CA THR A 44 -3.84 5.92 6.85
C THR A 44 -4.05 4.64 6.04
N THR A 45 -2.97 4.12 5.46
CA THR A 45 -3.03 2.89 4.68
C THR A 45 -2.89 1.70 5.61
N VAL A 46 -3.83 0.77 5.53
CA VAL A 46 -3.84 -0.44 6.36
C VAL A 46 -3.56 -1.66 5.49
N ILE A 47 -2.65 -2.51 5.94
CA ILE A 47 -2.29 -3.77 5.31
C ILE A 47 -2.72 -4.90 6.24
N ALA A 48 -3.58 -5.80 5.78
CA ALA A 48 -4.06 -6.92 6.56
C ALA A 48 -3.80 -8.25 5.82
N SER A 49 -3.33 -9.26 6.56
CA SER A 49 -3.20 -10.63 6.06
C SER A 49 -4.47 -11.44 6.35
N PRO A 50 -4.77 -12.49 5.57
CA PRO A 50 -5.90 -13.37 5.84
C PRO A 50 -5.71 -14.17 7.15
N THR A 51 -4.49 -14.28 7.66
CA THR A 51 -4.14 -14.91 8.93
C THR A 51 -4.32 -13.98 10.14
N GLY A 52 -4.63 -12.70 9.92
CA GLY A 52 -5.01 -11.74 10.96
C GLY A 52 -3.94 -10.70 11.32
N GLU A 53 -2.74 -10.79 10.74
CA GLU A 53 -1.67 -9.80 10.92
C GLU A 53 -2.07 -8.48 10.27
N VAL A 54 -1.67 -7.38 10.91
CA VAL A 54 -1.96 -6.03 10.42
C VAL A 54 -0.75 -5.13 10.58
N LEU A 55 -0.46 -4.39 9.52
CA LEU A 55 0.49 -3.28 9.53
C LEU A 55 -0.23 -2.00 9.09
N VAL A 56 0.26 -0.87 9.59
CA VAL A 56 -0.31 0.44 9.30
C VAL A 56 0.80 1.36 8.81
N SER A 57 0.58 1.99 7.67
CA SER A 57 1.47 3.02 7.13
C SER A 57 0.81 4.39 7.28
N SER A 58 1.42 5.23 8.14
CA SER A 58 1.09 6.65 8.32
C SER A 58 1.77 7.55 7.27
N SER A 59 2.55 6.97 6.34
CA SER A 59 3.22 7.72 5.27
C SER A 59 2.30 8.05 4.08
N GLY A 60 1.01 7.69 4.16
CA GLY A 60 0.04 7.96 3.10
C GLY A 60 -0.42 9.42 3.08
N ASP A 61 -0.14 10.13 1.99
CA ASP A 61 -0.75 11.45 1.72
C ASP A 61 -2.03 11.25 0.90
N ALA A 62 -3.14 11.88 1.30
CA ALA A 62 -4.39 11.91 0.55
C ALA A 62 -4.20 12.42 -0.90
N ARG A 63 -3.15 13.20 -1.15
CA ARG A 63 -2.74 13.69 -2.48
C ARG A 63 -2.27 12.58 -3.44
N LEU A 64 -1.91 11.41 -2.91
CA LEU A 64 -1.60 10.23 -3.71
C LEU A 64 -2.85 9.53 -4.25
N ALA A 65 -4.06 10.02 -3.95
CA ALA A 65 -5.31 9.53 -4.53
C ALA A 65 -5.61 10.13 -5.92
N THR A 66 -4.59 10.48 -6.70
CA THR A 66 -4.70 10.90 -8.10
C THR A 66 -4.66 9.69 -9.04
N ALA A 67 -5.27 9.79 -10.22
CA ALA A 67 -5.29 8.71 -11.21
C ALA A 67 -3.85 8.28 -11.60
N GLY A 68 -3.59 6.97 -11.65
CA GLY A 68 -2.30 6.38 -12.06
C GLY A 68 -1.31 6.06 -10.93
N THR A 69 -1.48 6.59 -9.72
CA THR A 69 -0.62 6.23 -8.57
C THR A 69 -0.84 4.79 -8.09
N GLY A 70 -2.06 4.28 -8.27
CA GLY A 70 -2.43 2.90 -7.96
C GLY A 70 -1.61 1.88 -8.76
N ASP A 71 -1.38 2.14 -10.06
CA ASP A 71 -0.58 1.26 -10.92
C ASP A 71 0.90 1.28 -10.51
N VAL A 72 1.41 2.44 -10.09
CA VAL A 72 2.78 2.55 -9.55
C VAL A 72 2.92 1.74 -8.27
N LEU A 73 1.98 1.87 -7.32
CA LEU A 73 1.97 1.07 -6.10
C LEU A 73 1.94 -0.43 -6.42
N ALA A 74 1.06 -0.86 -7.32
CA ALA A 74 0.97 -2.26 -7.74
C ALA A 74 2.29 -2.75 -8.37
N GLY A 75 2.93 -1.92 -9.22
CA GLY A 75 4.23 -2.21 -9.81
C GLY A 75 5.34 -2.36 -8.77
N ILE A 76 5.40 -1.48 -7.77
CA ILE A 76 6.36 -1.56 -6.66
C ILE A 76 6.17 -2.88 -5.89
N ILE A 77 4.92 -3.21 -5.54
CA ILE A 77 4.60 -4.44 -4.82
C ILE A 77 4.99 -5.66 -5.65
N GLY A 78 4.65 -5.67 -6.95
CA GLY A 78 5.01 -6.73 -7.87
C GLY A 78 6.52 -6.95 -7.99
N ALA A 79 7.30 -5.86 -8.08
CA ALA A 79 8.75 -5.92 -8.14
C ALA A 79 9.38 -6.46 -6.84
N LEU A 80 8.85 -6.05 -5.68
CA LEU A 80 9.30 -6.56 -4.38
C LEU A 80 9.02 -8.05 -4.24
N MET A 81 7.83 -8.49 -4.65
CA MET A 81 7.47 -9.92 -4.66
C MET A 81 8.35 -10.72 -5.63
N ALA A 82 8.60 -10.20 -6.83
CA ALA A 82 9.52 -10.82 -7.79
C ALA A 82 10.96 -10.92 -7.28
N SER A 83 11.34 -10.04 -6.33
CA SER A 83 12.65 -10.05 -5.67
C SER A 83 12.73 -11.03 -4.48
N GLY A 84 11.67 -11.79 -4.20
CA GLY A 84 11.63 -12.83 -3.16
C GLY A 84 11.00 -12.41 -1.83
N LEU A 85 10.47 -11.19 -1.72
CA LEU A 85 9.73 -10.78 -0.52
C LEU A 85 8.32 -11.38 -0.54
N ASP A 86 7.82 -11.86 0.60
CA ASP A 86 6.45 -12.37 0.66
C ASP A 86 5.42 -11.24 0.44
N ALA A 87 4.20 -11.63 0.07
CA ALA A 87 3.16 -10.70 -0.34
C ALA A 87 2.76 -9.69 0.77
N PHE A 88 2.83 -10.08 2.04
CA PHE A 88 2.43 -9.21 3.14
C PHE A 88 3.48 -8.13 3.39
N HIS A 89 4.75 -8.53 3.49
CA HIS A 89 5.85 -7.57 3.64
C HIS A 89 6.05 -6.72 2.39
N ALA A 90 5.85 -7.27 1.19
CA ALA A 90 5.88 -6.51 -0.06
C ALA A 90 4.79 -5.43 -0.13
N ALA A 91 3.56 -5.76 0.30
CA ALA A 91 2.47 -4.79 0.39
C ALA A 91 2.78 -3.65 1.37
N ALA A 92 3.32 -3.98 2.54
CA ALA A 92 3.70 -2.98 3.57
C ALA A 92 4.86 -2.08 3.10
N ALA A 93 5.92 -2.68 2.57
CA ALA A 93 7.06 -1.97 2.00
C ALA A 93 6.63 -1.08 0.82
N GLY A 94 5.79 -1.60 -0.07
CA GLY A 94 5.23 -0.85 -1.18
C GLY A 94 4.43 0.37 -0.73
N ALA A 95 3.55 0.21 0.28
CA ALA A 95 2.82 1.33 0.87
C ALA A 95 3.74 2.39 1.47
N PHE A 96 4.81 1.98 2.16
CA PHE A 96 5.80 2.89 2.72
C PHE A 96 6.56 3.66 1.64
N ILE A 97 7.13 2.94 0.65
CA ILE A 97 7.89 3.54 -0.46
C ILE A 97 7.02 4.51 -1.24
N HIS A 98 5.80 4.10 -1.60
CA HIS A 98 4.86 4.91 -2.35
C HIS A 98 4.45 6.17 -1.58
N GLY A 99 4.14 6.03 -0.29
CA GLY A 99 3.82 7.15 0.59
C GLY A 99 4.96 8.16 0.72
N ARG A 100 6.17 7.67 1.00
CA ARG A 100 7.39 8.48 1.11
C ARG A 100 7.73 9.20 -0.19
N ALA A 101 7.63 8.51 -1.32
CA ALA A 101 7.90 9.12 -2.63
C ALA A 101 6.87 10.22 -2.98
N GLY A 102 5.60 10.04 -2.61
CA GLY A 102 4.59 11.09 -2.69
C GLY A 102 4.92 12.31 -1.83
N ALA A 103 5.34 12.10 -0.58
CA ALA A 103 5.73 13.18 0.33
C ALA A 103 6.95 13.97 -0.17
N LEU A 104 7.92 13.30 -0.80
CA LEU A 104 9.09 13.93 -1.40
C LEU A 104 8.81 14.61 -2.75
N GLY A 105 7.64 14.37 -3.34
CA GLY A 105 7.35 14.67 -4.74
C GLY A 105 6.71 16.03 -5.04
N TRP A 106 6.10 16.76 -4.09
CA TRP A 106 5.23 17.88 -4.48
C TRP A 106 5.45 19.20 -3.70
N ARG A 107 6.08 20.17 -4.39
CA ARG A 107 5.61 21.57 -4.37
C ARG A 107 4.54 21.83 -5.45
N SER A 108 4.53 21.15 -6.61
CA SER A 108 3.39 20.99 -7.55
C SER A 108 3.84 20.22 -8.81
N GLY A 109 2.99 19.35 -9.40
CA GLY A 109 3.05 19.02 -10.83
C GLY A 109 3.75 17.73 -11.31
N SER A 110 4.05 16.74 -10.46
CA SER A 110 4.70 15.51 -10.94
C SER A 110 3.73 14.48 -11.52
N VAL A 111 4.15 13.82 -12.59
CA VAL A 111 3.40 12.75 -13.29
C VAL A 111 3.90 11.39 -12.79
N ALA A 112 3.11 10.32 -12.96
CA ALA A 112 3.44 8.95 -12.52
C ALA A 112 4.84 8.44 -12.93
N GLY A 113 5.46 9.04 -13.96
CA GLY A 113 6.82 8.73 -14.42
C GLY A 113 7.98 9.17 -13.52
N ASP A 114 7.74 9.99 -12.50
CA ASP A 114 8.82 10.50 -11.61
C ASP A 114 9.14 9.58 -10.43
N LEU A 115 8.23 8.64 -10.12
CA LEU A 115 8.31 7.71 -8.98
C LEU A 115 9.41 6.64 -9.10
N PRO A 116 9.64 6.01 -10.28
CA PRO A 116 10.65 4.94 -10.42
C PRO A 116 12.07 5.37 -10.07
N TRP A 117 12.43 6.62 -10.36
CA TRP A 117 13.79 7.15 -10.16
C TRP A 117 14.19 7.34 -8.70
N ARG A 118 13.24 7.27 -7.77
CA ARG A 118 13.47 7.47 -6.32
C ARG A 118 13.42 6.19 -5.50
N ILE A 119 13.00 5.07 -6.11
CA ILE A 119 12.93 3.75 -5.48
C ILE A 119 14.29 3.28 -4.91
N PRO A 120 15.44 3.50 -5.57
CA PRO A 120 16.73 3.06 -5.03
C PRO A 120 17.09 3.67 -3.66
N GLY A 121 16.80 4.96 -3.44
CA GLY A 121 17.12 5.63 -2.17
C GLY A 121 16.24 5.19 -1.00
N VAL A 122 15.00 4.78 -1.26
CA VAL A 122 14.08 4.31 -0.19
C VAL A 122 14.34 2.85 0.17
N ARG A 123 14.89 2.04 -0.76
CA ARG A 123 15.32 0.66 -0.48
C ARG A 123 16.38 0.62 0.64
N ASP A 124 17.28 1.60 0.66
CA ASP A 124 18.35 1.65 1.65
C ASP A 124 17.81 2.01 3.05
N GLU A 125 16.80 2.88 3.15
CA GLU A 125 16.06 3.15 4.41
C GLU A 125 15.29 1.89 4.89
N LEU A 126 14.67 1.13 3.99
CA LEU A 126 13.91 -0.08 4.34
C LEU A 126 14.80 -1.21 4.87
N THR A 127 16.00 -1.35 4.30
CA THR A 127 17.00 -2.35 4.72
C THR A 127 17.56 -2.06 6.12
N ALA A 128 17.54 -0.80 6.56
CA ALA A 128 17.93 -0.40 7.90
C ALA A 128 16.85 -0.67 8.97
N LEU A 129 15.58 -0.82 8.56
CA LEU A 129 14.42 -0.98 9.45
C LEU A 129 13.98 -2.45 9.63
N LEU A 130 14.48 -3.36 8.81
CA LEU A 130 14.21 -4.79 8.93
C LEU A 130 15.35 -5.48 9.71
N PRO A 131 15.06 -6.27 10.76
CA PRO A 131 16.09 -6.97 11.50
C PRO A 131 16.85 -7.93 10.57
N ARG A 132 18.18 -7.90 10.67
CA ARG A 132 19.04 -8.85 9.96
C ARG A 132 18.88 -10.22 10.62
N SER A 133 18.54 -11.23 9.81
CA SER A 133 18.66 -12.63 10.20
C SER A 133 20.11 -13.09 10.04
#